data_AF-A0A7L7MB80-F1
#
_entry.id   AF-A0A7L7MB80-F1
#
_cell.length_a   1.000
_cell.length_b   1.000
_cell.length_c   1.000
_cell.angle_alpha   90.00
_cell.angle_beta   90.00
_cell.angle_gamma   90.00
#
_symmetry.space_group_name_H-M   'P 1'
#
loop_
_entity.id
_entity.type
_entity.pdbx_description
1 polymer ?
#
loop_
_entity_poly.entity_id
_entity_poly.type
_entity_poly.pdbx_seq_one_letter_code
_entity_poly.pdbx_strand_id
1 'polypeptide(L)'
;MAWLHGRAVELAEQLHPACRRAVRAWRGDAGAGAEAVQRLLGGERYRFSVGDDGVRYAVTARPLYVPRATPTPTPTPRPLPRTPHPPPALLRSRRTAAANRKEK
;
A
#
# COMPACT_ATOMS: atom_id res chain seq x y z
N MET A 1 -7.76 -8.89 -17.56
CA MET A 1 -9.10 -8.25 -17.65
C MET A 1 -9.72 -7.86 -16.31
N ALA A 2 -9.46 -8.57 -15.21
CA ALA A 2 -10.10 -8.30 -13.90
C ALA A 2 -9.89 -6.88 -13.35
N TRP A 3 -8.70 -6.30 -13.50
CA TRP A 3 -8.40 -4.93 -13.02
C TRP A 3 -9.30 -3.86 -13.67
N LEU A 4 -9.51 -3.96 -14.98
CA LEU A 4 -10.25 -2.95 -15.74
C LEU A 4 -11.76 -3.03 -15.45
N HIS A 5 -12.27 -4.25 -15.26
CA HIS A 5 -13.61 -4.48 -14.74
C HIS A 5 -13.81 -3.91 -13.33
N GLY A 6 -12.87 -4.13 -12.42
CA GLY A 6 -12.91 -3.53 -11.09
C GLY A 6 -12.94 -2.01 -11.16
N ARG A 7 -12.12 -1.43 -12.03
CA ARG A 7 -12.05 0.03 -12.18
C ARG A 7 -13.29 0.65 -12.83
N ALA A 8 -13.91 -0.07 -13.77
CA ALA A 8 -15.20 0.29 -14.35
C ALA A 8 -16.30 0.37 -13.28
N VAL A 9 -16.32 -0.57 -12.33
CA VAL A 9 -17.30 -0.57 -11.23
C VAL A 9 -17.09 0.63 -10.31
N GLU A 10 -15.86 0.89 -9.90
CA GLU A 10 -15.55 2.05 -9.04
C GLU A 10 -15.91 3.38 -9.72
N LEU A 11 -15.63 3.53 -11.01
CA LEU A 11 -16.03 4.70 -11.78
C LEU A 11 -17.56 4.84 -11.87
N ALA A 12 -18.28 3.74 -12.12
CA ALA A 12 -19.73 3.76 -12.16
C ALA A 12 -20.32 4.24 -10.83
N GLU A 13 -19.76 3.85 -9.69
CA GLU A 13 -20.27 4.29 -8.39
C GLU A 13 -20.02 5.77 -8.11
N GLN A 14 -18.94 6.35 -8.62
CA GLN A 14 -18.59 7.77 -8.47
C GLN A 14 -19.35 8.70 -9.43
N LEU A 15 -19.99 8.14 -10.46
CA LEU A 15 -20.70 8.90 -11.48
C LEU A 15 -22.17 9.12 -11.10
N HIS A 16 -22.71 10.26 -11.56
CA HIS A 16 -24.14 10.58 -11.48
C HIS A 16 -24.99 9.40 -11.99
N PRO A 17 -26.17 9.11 -11.40
CA PRO A 17 -26.99 7.94 -11.76
C PRO A 17 -27.22 7.76 -13.27
N ALA A 18 -27.44 8.86 -14.00
CA ALA A 18 -27.59 8.85 -15.46
C ALA A 18 -26.32 8.33 -16.20
N CYS A 19 -25.13 8.66 -15.70
CA CYS A 19 -23.85 8.24 -16.27
C CYS A 19 -23.46 6.79 -15.93
N ARG A 20 -24.16 6.13 -14.98
CA ARG A 20 -23.86 4.74 -14.58
C ARG A 20 -24.18 3.73 -15.68
N ARG A 21 -25.23 4.00 -16.48
CA ARG A 21 -25.61 3.15 -17.62
C ARG A 21 -24.51 3.06 -18.67
N ALA A 22 -23.90 4.19 -18.99
CA ALA A 22 -22.81 4.29 -19.93
C ALA A 22 -21.62 3.38 -19.56
N VAL A 23 -21.23 3.40 -18.28
CA VAL A 23 -20.11 2.58 -17.79
C VAL A 23 -20.47 1.11 -17.68
N ARG A 24 -21.73 0.78 -17.37
CA ARG A 24 -22.23 -0.61 -17.39
C ARG A 24 -22.28 -1.18 -18.81
N ALA A 25 -22.69 -0.37 -19.80
CA ALA A 25 -22.68 -0.76 -21.21
C ALA A 25 -21.25 -1.05 -21.69
N TRP A 26 -20.31 -0.17 -21.37
CA TRP A 26 -18.88 -0.39 -21.65
C TRP A 26 -18.35 -1.66 -20.99
N ARG A 27 -18.75 -1.95 -19.74
CA ARG A 27 -18.39 -3.19 -19.03
C ARG A 27 -18.93 -4.45 -19.72
N GLY A 28 -20.10 -4.37 -20.36
CA GLY A 28 -20.70 -5.50 -21.08
C GLY A 28 -20.04 -5.80 -22.42
N ASP A 29 -19.30 -4.84 -22.98
CA ASP A 29 -18.62 -4.97 -24.26
C ASP A 29 -17.17 -5.41 -24.08
N ALA A 30 -16.94 -6.72 -24.21
CA ALA A 30 -15.62 -7.31 -24.09
C ALA A 30 -14.63 -6.82 -25.17
N GLY A 31 -15.12 -6.42 -26.36
CA GLY A 31 -14.31 -5.88 -27.45
C GLY A 31 -13.81 -4.48 -27.11
N ALA A 32 -14.71 -3.60 -26.67
CA ALA A 32 -14.36 -2.25 -26.23
C ALA A 32 -13.39 -2.25 -25.05
N GLY A 33 -13.55 -3.20 -24.12
CA GLY A 33 -12.62 -3.41 -23.01
C GLY A 33 -11.21 -3.81 -23.46
N ALA A 34 -11.10 -4.74 -24.41
CA ALA A 34 -9.81 -5.19 -24.94
C ALA A 34 -9.07 -4.09 -25.71
N GLU A 35 -9.79 -3.33 -26.54
CA GLU A 35 -9.25 -2.18 -27.27
C GLU A 35 -8.74 -1.10 -26.31
N ALA A 36 -9.49 -0.81 -25.24
CA ALA A 36 -9.07 0.12 -24.20
C ALA A 36 -7.74 -0.30 -23.56
N VAL A 37 -7.57 -1.59 -23.24
CA VAL A 37 -6.30 -2.11 -22.70
C VAL A 37 -5.16 -1.89 -23.69
N GLN A 38 -5.34 -2.26 -24.95
CA GLN A 38 -4.27 -2.17 -25.94
C GLN A 38 -3.81 -0.72 -26.14
N ARG A 39 -4.74 0.23 -26.26
CA ARG A 39 -4.39 1.66 -26.37
C ARG A 39 -3.67 2.17 -25.14
N LEU A 40 -4.17 1.86 -23.95
CA LEU A 40 -3.55 2.32 -22.70
C LEU A 40 -2.15 1.74 -22.48
N LEU A 41 -1.92 0.47 -22.86
CA LEU A 41 -0.59 -0.15 -22.83
C LEU A 41 0.37 0.48 -23.85
N GLY A 42 -0.14 0.91 -25.01
CA GLY A 42 0.61 1.69 -26.00
C GLY A 42 0.92 3.13 -25.58
N GLY A 43 0.45 3.58 -24.41
CA GLY A 43 0.59 4.98 -23.97
C GLY A 43 -0.44 5.93 -24.58
N GLU A 44 -1.40 5.40 -25.35
CA GLU A 44 -2.41 6.18 -26.04
C GLU A 44 -3.61 6.53 -25.15
N ARG A 45 -4.30 7.62 -25.49
CA ARG A 45 -5.57 7.97 -24.86
C ARG A 45 -6.68 7.13 -25.46
N TYR A 46 -7.50 6.52 -24.60
CA TYR A 46 -8.72 5.85 -25.00
C TYR A 46 -9.93 6.75 -24.80
N ARG A 47 -10.88 6.73 -25.74
CA ARG A 47 -12.18 7.41 -25.65
C ARG A 47 -13.29 6.46 -26.07
N PHE A 48 -14.20 6.19 -25.15
CA PHE A 48 -15.45 5.49 -25.42
C PHE A 48 -16.60 6.49 -25.36
N SER A 49 -17.54 6.42 -26.30
CA SER A 49 -18.74 7.28 -26.30
C SER A 49 -19.99 6.42 -26.42
N VAL A 50 -21.01 6.75 -25.64
CA VAL A 50 -22.29 6.03 -25.63
C VAL A 50 -23.42 7.05 -25.56
N GLY A 51 -24.48 6.80 -26.33
CA GLY A 51 -25.70 7.59 -26.31
C GLY A 51 -26.76 6.92 -25.43
N ASP A 52 -27.51 7.71 -24.67
CA ASP A 52 -28.71 7.29 -23.93
C ASP A 52 -29.73 8.44 -23.95
N ASP A 53 -30.96 8.19 -24.39
CA ASP A 53 -32.09 9.15 -24.44
C ASP A 53 -31.71 10.57 -24.94
N GLY A 54 -30.98 10.65 -26.05
CA GLY A 54 -30.57 11.93 -26.66
C GLY A 54 -29.38 12.61 -26.00
N VAL A 55 -28.84 12.06 -24.91
CA VAL A 55 -27.61 12.51 -24.26
C VAL A 55 -26.45 11.64 -24.70
N ARG A 56 -25.30 12.25 -25.01
CA ARG A 56 -24.07 11.53 -25.34
C ARG A 56 -23.07 11.65 -24.19
N TYR A 57 -22.68 10.50 -23.65
CA TYR A 57 -21.65 10.39 -22.62
C TYR A 57 -20.32 9.99 -23.26
N ALA A 58 -19.22 10.56 -22.77
CA ALA A 58 -17.87 10.18 -23.17
C ALA A 58 -17.05 9.80 -21.93
N VAL A 59 -16.47 8.60 -21.96
CA VAL A 59 -15.47 8.15 -20.99
C VAL A 59 -14.10 8.28 -21.66
N THR A 60 -13.19 9.00 -21.01
CA THR A 60 -11.81 9.13 -21.49
C THR A 60 -10.86 8.57 -20.45
N ALA A 61 -9.89 7.78 -20.89
CA ALA A 61 -8.84 7.23 -20.06
C ALA A 61 -7.48 7.60 -20.67
N ARG A 62 -6.57 8.05 -19.83
CA ARG A 62 -5.17 8.28 -20.20
C ARG A 62 -4.27 7.60 -19.18
N PRO A 63 -3.20 6.94 -19.61
CA PRO A 63 -2.20 6.46 -18.67
C PRO A 63 -1.54 7.66 -17.99
N LEU A 64 -1.45 7.61 -16.66
CA LEU A 64 -0.68 8.57 -15.88
C LEU A 64 0.55 7.85 -15.38
N TYR A 65 1.73 8.33 -15.76
CA TYR A 65 2.98 7.80 -15.21
C TYR A 65 3.15 8.40 -13.82
N VAL A 66 2.92 7.59 -12.79
CA VAL A 66 3.19 7.99 -11.41
C VAL A 66 4.58 7.45 -11.09
N PRO A 67 5.62 8.30 -10.96
CA PRO A 67 6.93 7.82 -10.57
C PRO A 67 6.78 7.11 -9.23
N ARG A 68 7.25 5.86 -9.17
CA ARG A 68 7.23 5.06 -7.95
C ARG A 68 7.98 5.87 -6.88
N ALA A 69 7.28 6.24 -5.80
CA ALA A 69 7.93 6.89 -4.68
C ALA A 69 9.08 5.99 -4.21
N THR A 70 10.30 6.48 -4.31
CA THR A 70 11.47 5.83 -3.76
C THR A 70 11.22 5.72 -2.24
N PRO A 71 11.22 4.52 -1.64
CA PRO A 71 11.07 4.44 -0.19
C PRO A 71 12.21 5.23 0.44
N THR A 72 11.88 6.24 1.24
CA THR A 72 12.86 6.99 2.02
C THR A 72 13.64 5.99 2.87
N PRO A 73 14.97 5.92 2.77
CA PRO A 73 15.75 5.00 3.61
C PRO A 73 15.48 5.34 5.08
N THR A 74 15.08 4.34 5.86
CA THR A 74 14.89 4.49 7.31
C THR A 74 16.20 4.96 7.94
N PRO A 75 16.21 6.03 8.76
CA PRO A 75 17.42 6.49 9.40
C PRO A 75 17.96 5.38 10.32
N THR A 76 19.24 5.05 10.17
CA THR A 76 19.94 4.08 11.02
C THR A 76 19.86 4.50 12.50
N PRO A 77 19.43 3.62 13.43
CA PRO A 77 19.38 3.97 14.85
C PRO A 77 20.79 4.28 15.37
N ARG A 78 20.92 5.38 16.14
CA ARG A 78 22.18 5.79 16.77
C ARG A 78 22.55 4.78 17.87
N PRO A 79 23.80 4.28 17.95
CA PRO A 79 24.20 3.37 19.02
C PRO A 79 24.09 4.06 20.39
N LEU A 80 23.54 3.34 21.37
CA LEU A 80 23.48 3.79 22.76
C LEU A 80 24.88 3.86 23.38
N PRO A 81 25.15 4.83 24.28
CA PRO A 81 26.40 4.88 25.03
C PRO A 81 26.55 3.63 25.90
N ARG A 82 27.69 2.95 25.79
CA ARG A 82 28.03 1.81 26.65
C ARG A 82 28.42 2.34 28.03
N THR A 83 27.72 1.89 29.07
CA THR A 83 28.12 2.10 30.45
C THR A 83 29.45 1.39 30.72
N PRO A 84 30.45 2.05 31.34
CA PRO A 84 31.68 1.39 31.76
C PRO A 84 31.38 0.33 32.83
N HIS A 85 31.94 -0.85 32.64
CA HIS A 85 31.86 -1.98 33.57
C HIS A 85 32.63 -1.65 34.86
N PRO A 86 32.06 -1.90 36.06
CA PRO A 86 32.82 -1.72 37.29
C PRO A 86 33.97 -2.74 37.36
N PRO A 87 35.16 -2.37 37.89
CA PRO A 87 36.30 -3.28 38.00
C PRO A 87 35.97 -4.46 38.94
N PRO A 88 36.60 -5.64 38.73
CA PRO A 88 36.33 -6.82 39.53
C PRO A 88 36.68 -6.57 41.00
N ALA A 89 35.70 -6.84 41.86
CA ALA A 89 35.86 -6.78 43.31
C ALA A 89 37.06 -7.66 43.73
N LEU A 90 38.03 -7.04 44.39
CA LEU A 90 39.12 -7.74 45.05
C LEU A 90 38.54 -8.79 45.99
N LEU A 91 38.80 -10.07 45.70
CA LEU A 91 38.58 -11.17 46.63
C LEU A 91 39.31 -10.85 47.94
N ARG A 92 38.58 -10.40 48.95
CA ARG A 92 39.02 -10.49 50.34
C ARG A 92 38.15 -11.50 51.05
N SER A 93 38.67 -12.72 51.07
CA SER A 93 38.32 -13.79 51.99
C SER A 93 38.13 -13.25 53.41
N ARG A 94 36.89 -13.24 53.89
CA ARG A 94 36.59 -13.21 55.32
C ARG A 94 35.89 -14.49 55.70
N ARG A 95 36.74 -15.46 56.02
CA ARG A 95 36.44 -16.66 56.78
C ARG A 95 36.14 -16.22 58.21
N THR A 96 34.89 -16.23 58.63
CA THR A 96 34.50 -16.38 60.05
C THR A 96 33.18 -17.10 60.11
N ALA A 97 33.27 -18.40 60.37
CA ALA A 97 32.16 -19.22 60.84
C ALA A 97 31.76 -18.75 62.25
N ALA A 98 30.52 -18.32 62.41
CA ALA A 98 29.87 -18.18 63.70
C ALA A 98 28.55 -18.97 63.63
N ALA A 99 28.61 -20.23 64.05
CA ALA A 99 27.43 -21.00 64.39
C ALA A 99 27.81 -21.86 65.61
N ASN A 100 27.63 -21.29 66.79
CA ASN A 100 27.47 -22.08 68.01
C ASN A 100 26.25 -21.54 68.73
N ARG A 101 25.11 -22.21 68.49
CA ARG A 101 23.82 -21.97 69.14
C ARG A 101 23.75 -22.94 70.33
N LYS A 102 23.54 -22.37 71.52
CA LYS A 102 23.28 -23.08 72.78
C LYS A 102 22.10 -24.03 72.63
N GLU A 103 22.16 -25.18 73.30
CA GLU A 103 21.05 -25.63 74.16
C GLU A 103 21.54 -26.64 75.20
N LYS A 104 20.76 -26.74 76.26
CA LYS A 104 21.03 -27.27 77.60
C LYS A 104 20.21 -28.53 77.80
#